data_AF-A0A958KNJ2-F1
#
_entry.id   AF-A0A958KNJ2-F1
#
_cell.length_a   1.000
_cell.length_b   1.000
_cell.length_c   1.000
_cell.angle_alpha   90.00
_cell.angle_beta   90.00
_cell.angle_gamma   90.00
#
_symmetry.space_group_name_H-M   'P 1'
#
loop_
_entity.id
_entity.type
_entity.pdbx_description
1 polymer ?
#
loop_
_entity_poly.entity_id
_entity_poly.type
_entity_poly.pdbx_seq_one_letter_code
_entity_poly.pdbx_strand_id
1 'polypeptide(L)'
;MSLQVYKIIHFAGVFMVMVSLGAVIAYAAAGGEKKNFAYRKTVGMTHGLGLFLALLGGFGMLARLEIHWPWPGWVIGKLLIWLLLGAMIAIAYRGKLSGKVQWWGIILLGVAAAYLGGMKPF
;
A
#
# COMPACT_ATOMS: atom_id res chain seq x y z
N MET A 1 13.24 16.13 12.33
CA MET A 1 11.81 15.74 12.40
C MET A 1 11.64 14.59 13.39
N SER A 2 10.56 14.57 14.14
CA SER A 2 10.29 13.52 15.14
C SER A 2 9.82 12.21 14.49
N LEU A 3 9.93 11.10 15.23
CA LEU A 3 9.37 9.80 14.82
C LEU A 3 7.88 9.89 14.48
N GLN A 4 7.13 10.71 15.22
CA GLN A 4 5.69 10.92 15.01
C GLN A 4 5.38 11.49 13.62
N VAL A 5 6.21 12.41 13.12
CA VAL A 5 6.01 12.99 11.78
C VAL A 5 6.14 11.92 10.70
N TYR A 6 7.17 11.08 10.77
CA TYR A 6 7.34 9.99 9.80
C TYR A 6 6.23 8.95 9.89
N LYS A 7 5.70 8.70 11.09
CA LYS A 7 4.54 7.83 11.30
C LYS A 7 3.27 8.39 10.63
N ILE A 8 3.03 9.70 10.76
CA ILE A 8 1.91 10.39 10.09
C ILE A 8 2.07 10.31 8.57
N ILE A 9 3.26 10.64 8.05
CA ILE A 9 3.56 10.55 6.61
C ILE A 9 3.31 9.13 6.08
N HIS A 10 3.79 8.12 6.82
CA HIS A 10 3.62 6.72 6.44
C HIS A 10 2.14 6.34 6.37
N PHE A 11 1.35 6.66 7.40
CA PHE A 11 -0.07 6.33 7.43
C PHE A 11 -0.89 7.11 6.41
N ALA A 12 -0.59 8.38 6.17
CA ALA A 12 -1.18 9.14 5.08
C ALA A 12 -0.96 8.40 3.74
N GLY A 13 0.26 7.94 3.49
CA GLY A 13 0.58 7.14 2.31
C GLY A 13 -0.21 5.83 2.23
N VAL A 14 -0.29 5.09 3.33
CA VAL A 14 -1.07 3.83 3.42
C VAL A 14 -2.55 4.07 3.12
N PHE A 15 -3.17 5.10 3.71
CA PHE A 15 -4.59 5.40 3.45
C PHE A 15 -4.84 5.76 2.00
N MET A 16 -3.96 6.55 1.39
CA MET A 16 -4.03 6.87 -0.03
C MET A 16 -3.95 5.61 -0.91
N VAL A 17 -3.04 4.68 -0.61
CA VAL A 17 -2.92 3.39 -1.32
C VAL A 17 -4.20 2.56 -1.16
N MET A 18 -4.73 2.44 0.06
CA MET A 18 -5.90 1.60 0.32
C MET A 18 -7.17 2.17 -0.34
N VAL A 19 -7.39 3.48 -0.25
CA VAL A 19 -8.56 4.14 -0.87
C VAL A 19 -8.48 4.05 -2.40
N SER A 20 -7.31 4.31 -2.99
CA SER A 20 -7.13 4.24 -4.44
C SER A 20 -7.34 2.82 -4.99
N LEU A 21 -6.81 1.79 -4.32
CA LEU A 21 -7.03 0.40 -4.71
C LEU A 21 -8.48 -0.02 -4.54
N GLY A 22 -9.12 0.35 -3.42
CA GLY A 22 -10.54 0.05 -3.18
C GLY A 22 -11.44 0.61 -4.30
N ALA A 23 -11.22 1.86 -4.70
CA ALA A 23 -11.96 2.49 -5.79
C ALA A 23 -11.79 1.76 -7.12
N VAL A 24 -10.54 1.43 -7.49
CA VAL A 24 -10.24 0.73 -8.75
C VAL A 24 -10.77 -0.70 -8.76
N ILE A 25 -10.62 -1.43 -7.66
CA ILE A 25 -11.10 -2.82 -7.54
C ILE A 25 -12.63 -2.86 -7.61
N ALA A 26 -13.33 -1.99 -6.87
CA ALA A 26 -14.78 -1.93 -6.90
C ALA A 26 -15.32 -1.60 -8.30
N TYR A 27 -14.71 -0.60 -8.96
CA TYR A 27 -15.10 -0.20 -10.30
C TYR A 27 -14.86 -1.32 -11.33
N ALA A 28 -13.69 -1.94 -11.30
CA ALA A 28 -13.37 -3.06 -12.19
C ALA A 28 -14.26 -4.29 -11.93
N ALA A 29 -14.54 -4.60 -10.66
CA ALA A 29 -15.41 -5.71 -10.27
C ALA A 29 -16.87 -5.53 -10.72
N ALA A 30 -17.32 -4.29 -10.88
CA ALA A 30 -18.63 -3.94 -11.44
C ALA A 30 -18.66 -3.96 -12.98
N GLY A 31 -17.60 -4.44 -13.64
CA GLY A 31 -17.49 -4.48 -15.10
C GLY A 31 -16.95 -3.17 -15.71
N GLY A 32 -16.48 -2.23 -14.88
CA GLY A 32 -15.92 -0.97 -15.35
C GLY A 32 -14.58 -1.14 -16.06
N GLU A 33 -14.43 -0.51 -17.23
CA GLU A 33 -13.19 -0.50 -18.00
C GLU A 33 -12.31 0.71 -17.63
N LYS A 34 -10.98 0.49 -17.52
CA LYS A 34 -10.01 1.55 -17.18
C LYS A 34 -10.14 2.82 -18.01
N LYS A 35 -10.45 2.69 -19.31
CA LYS A 35 -10.59 3.82 -20.24
C LYS A 35 -11.79 4.72 -19.92
N ASN A 36 -12.83 4.15 -19.30
CA ASN A 36 -14.09 4.81 -18.98
C ASN A 36 -14.15 5.32 -17.53
N PHE A 37 -13.10 5.07 -16.73
CA PHE A 37 -13.08 5.52 -15.34
C PHE A 37 -12.78 7.02 -15.24
N ALA A 38 -13.81 7.84 -15.01
CA ALA A 38 -13.68 9.30 -14.92
C ALA A 38 -12.60 9.75 -13.92
N TYR A 39 -12.45 9.03 -12.80
CA TYR A 39 -11.47 9.34 -11.75
C TYR A 39 -10.10 8.67 -11.95
N ARG A 40 -9.79 8.08 -13.13
CA ARG A 40 -8.54 7.33 -13.34
C ARG A 40 -7.28 8.11 -12.96
N LYS A 41 -7.24 9.42 -13.28
CA LYS A 41 -6.07 10.27 -13.05
C LYS A 41 -5.91 10.55 -11.56
N THR A 42 -6.99 10.96 -10.90
CA THR A 42 -7.01 11.20 -9.45
C THR A 42 -6.58 9.95 -8.70
N VAL A 43 -7.19 8.80 -8.99
CA VAL A 43 -6.88 7.55 -8.31
C VAL A 43 -5.44 7.09 -8.59
N GLY A 44 -4.94 7.23 -9.82
CA GLY A 44 -3.55 6.92 -10.16
C GLY A 44 -2.55 7.80 -9.41
N MET A 45 -2.79 9.11 -9.33
CA MET A 45 -1.93 10.05 -8.59
C MET A 45 -1.99 9.78 -7.09
N THR A 46 -3.18 9.56 -6.51
CA THR A 46 -3.35 9.20 -5.11
C THR A 46 -2.60 7.91 -4.79
N HIS A 47 -2.67 6.89 -5.65
CA HIS A 47 -1.94 5.65 -5.44
C HIS A 47 -0.41 5.85 -5.50
N GLY A 48 0.09 6.50 -6.55
CA GLY A 48 1.53 6.72 -6.74
C GLY A 48 2.14 7.57 -5.62
N LEU A 49 1.48 8.68 -5.27
CA LEU A 49 1.91 9.52 -4.14
C LEU A 49 1.78 8.77 -2.81
N GLY A 50 0.73 7.96 -2.65
CA GLY A 50 0.54 7.12 -1.48
C GLY A 50 1.70 6.12 -1.28
N LEU A 51 2.11 5.43 -2.35
CA LEU A 51 3.26 4.51 -2.32
C LEU A 51 4.54 5.24 -1.94
N PHE A 52 4.77 6.43 -2.50
CA PHE A 52 5.95 7.24 -2.18
C PHE A 52 5.95 7.67 -0.71
N LEU A 53 4.85 8.23 -0.20
CA LEU A 53 4.75 8.68 1.19
C LEU A 53 4.85 7.52 2.18
N ALA A 54 4.26 6.37 1.86
CA ALA A 54 4.41 5.16 2.67
C ALA A 54 5.89 4.75 2.75
N LEU A 55 6.62 4.77 1.63
CA LEU A 55 8.05 4.45 1.63
C LEU A 55 8.87 5.48 2.40
N LEU A 56 8.66 6.78 2.12
CA LEU A 56 9.35 7.90 2.79
C LEU A 56 9.16 7.88 4.29
N GLY A 57 7.92 7.73 4.77
CA GLY A 57 7.61 7.63 6.19
C GLY A 57 8.17 6.34 6.81
N GLY A 58 8.13 5.22 6.09
CA GLY A 58 8.67 3.94 6.54
C GLY A 58 10.17 4.01 6.79
N PHE A 59 10.95 4.43 5.79
CA PHE A 59 12.40 4.59 5.92
C PHE A 59 12.79 5.71 6.88
N GLY A 60 12.03 6.79 6.92
CA GLY A 60 12.23 7.85 7.92
C GLY A 60 12.06 7.34 9.36
N MET A 61 11.08 6.45 9.62
CA MET A 61 10.97 5.78 10.91
C MET A 61 12.14 4.83 11.18
N LEU A 62 12.60 4.06 10.20
CA LEU A 62 13.77 3.18 10.37
C LEU A 62 15.02 3.97 10.80
N ALA A 63 15.29 5.09 10.13
CA ALA A 63 16.42 5.96 10.48
C ALA A 63 16.31 6.54 11.91
N ARG A 64 15.10 6.83 12.39
CA ARG A 64 14.87 7.36 13.75
C ARG A 64 14.89 6.27 14.83
N LEU A 65 14.67 5.02 14.44
CA LEU A 65 14.77 3.86 15.31
C LEU A 65 16.16 3.22 15.27
N GLU A 66 17.11 3.82 14.54
CA GLU A 66 18.48 3.32 14.38
C GLU A 66 18.53 1.86 13.86
N ILE A 67 17.56 1.51 13.00
CA ILE A 67 17.51 0.20 12.35
C ILE A 67 18.34 0.27 11.07
N HIS A 68 19.49 -0.38 11.10
CA HIS A 68 20.43 -0.45 9.99
C HIS A 68 20.41 -1.81 9.29
N TRP A 69 21.12 -1.92 8.16
CA TRP A 69 21.32 -3.19 7.49
C TRP A 69 22.25 -4.11 8.32
N PRO A 70 22.03 -5.44 8.35
CA PRO A 70 20.94 -6.19 7.74
C PRO A 70 19.59 -5.95 8.40
N TRP A 71 18.54 -5.77 7.59
CA TRP A 71 17.22 -5.51 8.13
C TRP A 71 16.57 -6.76 8.74
N PRO A 72 15.85 -6.61 9.87
CA PRO A 72 15.05 -7.70 10.42
C PRO A 72 13.95 -8.10 9.44
N GLY A 73 13.50 -9.35 9.51
CA GLY A 73 12.63 -9.87 8.46
C GLY A 73 11.27 -9.17 8.39
N TRP A 74 10.76 -8.59 9.49
CA TRP A 74 9.52 -7.81 9.46
C TRP A 74 9.62 -6.56 8.57
N VAL A 75 10.82 -5.97 8.43
CA VAL A 75 11.06 -4.85 7.50
C VAL A 75 10.98 -5.35 6.06
N ILE A 76 11.64 -6.47 5.76
CA ILE A 76 11.62 -7.10 4.45
C ILE A 76 10.19 -7.49 4.07
N GLY A 77 9.46 -8.12 4.99
CA GLY A 77 8.05 -8.48 4.82
C GLY A 77 7.17 -7.27 4.48
N LYS A 78 7.38 -6.13 5.14
CA LYS A 78 6.68 -4.89 4.78
C LYS A 78 7.03 -4.35 3.41
N LEU A 79 8.31 -4.43 3.00
CA LEU A 79 8.72 -4.01 1.65
C LEU A 79 8.09 -4.91 0.58
N LEU A 80 8.00 -6.21 0.83
CA LEU A 80 7.27 -7.15 -0.05
C LEU A 80 5.79 -6.80 -0.12
N ILE A 81 5.14 -6.51 1.01
CA ILE A 81 3.73 -6.08 1.02
C ILE A 81 3.55 -4.76 0.24
N TRP A 82 4.44 -3.79 0.44
CA TRP A 82 4.42 -2.53 -0.31
C TRP A 82 4.54 -2.75 -1.82
N LEU A 83 5.44 -3.64 -2.26
CA LEU A 83 5.57 -4.04 -3.67
C LEU A 83 4.30 -4.70 -4.21
N LEU A 84 3.71 -5.62 -3.43
CA LEU A 84 2.45 -6.28 -3.81
C LEU A 84 1.32 -5.25 -3.97
N LEU A 85 1.15 -4.33 -3.01
CA LEU A 85 0.16 -3.26 -3.08
C LEU A 85 0.38 -2.35 -4.29
N GLY A 86 1.64 -2.04 -4.63
CA GLY A 86 1.96 -1.27 -5.84
C GLY A 86 1.67 -2.02 -7.14
N ALA A 87 1.86 -3.35 -7.17
CA ALA A 87 1.52 -4.17 -8.32
C ALA A 87 0.00 -4.33 -8.51
N MET A 88 -0.79 -4.29 -7.43
CA MET A 88 -2.24 -4.50 -7.47
C MET A 88 -2.98 -3.53 -8.39
N ILE A 89 -2.55 -2.27 -8.49
CA ILE A 89 -3.22 -1.30 -9.38
C ILE A 89 -3.12 -1.70 -10.86
N ALA A 90 -2.03 -2.38 -11.24
CA ALA A 90 -1.83 -2.87 -12.60
C ALA A 90 -2.64 -4.16 -12.86
N ILE A 91 -2.86 -4.97 -11.82
CA ILE A 91 -3.59 -6.24 -11.91
C ILE A 91 -5.11 -6.01 -11.96
N ALA A 92 -5.60 -4.95 -11.31
CA ALA A 92 -7.03 -4.75 -11.11
C ALA A 92 -7.90 -4.79 -12.36
N TYR A 93 -7.39 -4.27 -13.48
CA TYR A 93 -8.10 -4.26 -14.76
C TYR A 93 -7.72 -5.42 -15.70
N ARG A 94 -6.81 -6.33 -15.30
CA ARG A 94 -6.31 -7.41 -16.17
C ARG A 94 -7.17 -8.67 -16.14
N GLY A 95 -8.20 -8.73 -15.30
CA GLY A 95 -9.11 -9.88 -15.18
C GLY A 95 -8.47 -11.17 -14.64
N LYS A 96 -7.18 -11.15 -14.23
CA LYS A 96 -6.48 -12.36 -13.76
C LYS A 96 -6.92 -12.85 -12.39
N LEU A 97 -7.47 -11.95 -11.57
CA LEU A 97 -7.99 -12.24 -10.23
C LEU A 97 -9.41 -11.68 -10.14
N SER A 98 -10.33 -12.42 -9.52
CA SER A 98 -11.68 -11.92 -9.29
C SER A 98 -11.66 -10.70 -8.37
N GLY A 99 -12.61 -9.77 -8.56
CA GLY A 99 -12.71 -8.57 -7.72
C GLY A 99 -12.80 -8.89 -6.21
N LYS A 100 -13.49 -9.98 -5.84
CA LYS A 100 -13.57 -10.45 -4.45
C LYS A 100 -12.21 -10.84 -3.87
N VAL A 101 -11.40 -11.58 -4.65
CA VAL A 101 -10.04 -11.98 -4.22
C VAL A 101 -9.16 -10.76 -4.05
N GLN A 102 -9.23 -9.81 -4.97
CA GLN A 102 -8.45 -8.57 -4.88
C GLN A 102 -8.87 -7.72 -3.66
N TRP A 103 -10.18 -7.59 -3.43
CA TRP A 103 -10.73 -6.82 -2.31
C TRP A 103 -10.27 -7.34 -0.95
N TRP A 104 -10.48 -8.64 -0.70
CA TRP A 104 -10.03 -9.25 0.55
C TRP A 104 -8.51 -9.35 0.63
N GLY A 105 -7.83 -9.51 -0.51
CA GLY A 105 -6.37 -9.52 -0.61
C GLY A 105 -5.74 -8.21 -0.12
N ILE A 106 -6.24 -7.05 -0.55
CA ILE A 106 -5.68 -5.76 -0.09
C ILE A 106 -5.93 -5.53 1.41
N ILE A 107 -7.07 -5.98 1.95
CA ILE A 107 -7.37 -5.92 3.38
C ILE A 107 -6.40 -6.79 4.16
N LEU A 108 -6.22 -8.04 3.73
CA LEU A 108 -5.29 -8.98 4.36
C LEU A 108 -3.84 -8.46 4.34
N LEU A 109 -3.41 -7.90 3.21
CA LEU A 109 -2.09 -7.26 3.09
C LEU A 109 -1.94 -6.07 4.05
N GLY A 110 -2.98 -5.22 4.16
CA GLY A 110 -2.99 -4.10 5.09
C GLY A 110 -2.89 -4.54 6.55
N VAL A 111 -3.68 -5.56 6.95
CA VAL A 111 -3.63 -6.15 8.30
C VAL A 111 -2.28 -6.79 8.58
N ALA A 112 -1.72 -7.54 7.62
CA ALA A 112 -0.40 -8.15 7.75
C ALA A 112 0.70 -7.08 7.93
N ALA A 113 0.66 -5.99 7.16
CA ALA A 113 1.61 -4.88 7.30
C ALA A 113 1.49 -4.20 8.67
N ALA A 114 0.27 -4.02 9.18
CA ALA A 114 0.01 -3.47 10.50
C ALA A 114 0.55 -4.41 11.60
N TYR A 115 0.28 -5.71 11.51
CA TYR A 115 0.79 -6.73 12.43
C TYR A 115 2.32 -6.73 12.47
N LEU A 116 2.98 -6.79 11.32
CA LEU A 116 4.45 -6.76 11.24
C LEU A 116 5.03 -5.47 11.84
N GLY A 117 4.33 -4.34 11.70
CA GLY A 117 4.77 -3.07 12.24
C GLY A 117 4.59 -2.89 13.74
N GLY A 118 3.50 -3.44 14.28
CA GLY A 118 3.20 -3.38 15.71
C GLY A 118 4.02 -4.41 16.48
N MET A 119 4.03 -5.65 16.02
CA MET A 119 4.59 -6.79 16.77
C MET A 119 6.08 -7.01 16.49
N LYS A 120 6.58 -6.64 15.30
CA LYS A 120 7.98 -6.82 14.87
C LYS A 120 8.55 -8.22 15.19
N PRO A 121 7.88 -9.32 14.78
CA PRO A 121 8.10 -10.64 15.38
C PRO A 121 9.38 -11.37 14.95
N PHE A 122 10.15 -10.87 13.97
CA PHE A 122 11.37 -11.48 13.43
C PHE A 122 12.21 -10.50 12.60
#